data_AF-A0A7S3CNL3-F1
#
_entry.id   AF-A0A7S3CNL3-F1
#
_cell.length_a   1.000
_cell.length_b   1.000
_cell.length_c   1.000
_cell.angle_alpha   90.00
_cell.angle_beta   90.00
_cell.angle_gamma   90.00
#
_symmetry.space_group_name_H-M   'P 1'
#
loop_
_entity.id
_entity.type
_entity.pdbx_description
1 polymer ?
#
loop_
_entity_poly.entity_id
_entity_poly.type
_entity_poly.pdbx_seq_one_letter_code
_entity_poly.pdbx_strand_id
1 'polypeptide(L)'
;GLAPLPARRGCQCYHRVQPVVHRSLARPLAPRRRVAPIARAESEQVGALGQACSIDDMASCSLAELEMMYIDSLWNYYQGGKQVLLTDAQYDRLKEELNWQGSGFPTLKREEIKFVEASIEYYRGNKILSDAEYDALKNKITQAWINGRGKRTD
;
A
#
# COMPACT_ATOMS: atom_id res chain seq x y z
N GLY A 1 16.65 61.78 59.60
CA GLY A 1 17.40 60.53 59.76
C GLY A 1 16.42 59.39 59.87
N LEU A 2 16.31 58.57 58.83
CA LEU A 2 15.40 57.41 58.76
C LEU A 2 16.09 56.20 59.38
N ALA A 3 15.47 55.60 60.39
CA ALA A 3 15.91 54.34 60.99
C ALA A 3 15.47 53.17 60.08
N PRO A 4 16.33 52.17 59.83
CA PRO A 4 16.03 51.05 58.94
C PRO A 4 15.17 49.98 59.62
N LEU A 5 14.17 49.49 58.88
CA LEU A 5 13.32 48.35 59.25
C LEU A 5 14.07 47.02 59.09
N PRO A 6 13.76 46.00 59.92
CA PRO A 6 14.48 44.73 59.91
C PRO A 6 14.17 43.87 58.67
N ALA A 7 15.24 43.26 58.14
CA ALA A 7 15.22 42.36 57.00
C ALA A 7 14.34 41.12 57.23
N ARG A 8 13.47 40.82 56.26
CA ARG A 8 12.61 39.64 56.24
C ARG A 8 13.44 38.38 56.00
N ARG A 9 13.18 37.37 56.84
CA ARG A 9 13.77 36.03 56.83
C ARG A 9 13.49 35.33 55.50
N GLY A 10 14.55 34.98 54.77
CA GLY A 10 14.48 34.01 53.68
C GLY A 10 14.38 32.60 54.25
N CYS A 11 13.27 31.91 54.02
CA CYS A 11 13.17 30.48 54.25
C CYS A 11 13.91 29.75 53.12
N GLN A 12 15.10 29.23 53.40
CA GLN A 12 15.74 28.22 52.57
C GLN A 12 15.02 26.88 52.76
N CYS A 13 14.12 26.55 51.84
CA CYS A 13 13.60 25.19 51.74
C CYS A 13 14.65 24.32 51.03
N TYR A 14 15.42 23.56 51.81
CA TYR A 14 16.22 22.45 51.32
C TYR A 14 15.28 21.37 50.74
N HIS A 15 15.15 21.26 49.42
CA HIS A 15 14.60 20.05 48.81
C HIS A 15 15.73 19.02 48.63
N ARG A 16 15.71 18.04 49.52
CA ARG A 16 16.52 16.81 49.48
C ARG A 16 16.15 16.02 48.21
N VAL A 17 16.99 16.10 47.18
CA VAL A 17 16.87 15.22 46.00
C VAL A 17 17.30 13.82 46.42
N GLN A 18 16.36 12.86 46.43
CA GLN A 18 16.71 11.46 46.60
C GLN A 18 17.24 10.90 45.27
N PRO A 19 18.37 10.16 45.24
CA PRO A 19 18.78 9.48 44.03
C PRO A 19 17.82 8.33 43.73
N VAL A 20 17.18 8.37 42.56
CA VAL A 20 16.42 7.24 42.02
C VAL A 20 17.42 6.17 41.60
N VAL A 21 17.58 5.14 42.43
CA VAL A 21 18.29 3.92 42.05
C VAL A 21 17.43 3.14 41.05
N HIS A 22 17.71 3.29 39.75
CA HIS A 22 17.15 2.39 38.75
C HIS A 22 17.74 1.00 38.96
N ARG A 23 16.95 0.11 39.58
CA ARG A 23 17.23 -1.32 39.64
C ARG A 23 17.13 -1.88 38.22
N SER A 24 18.27 -1.96 37.54
CA SER A 24 18.36 -2.55 36.21
C SER A 24 18.12 -4.06 36.33
N LEU A 25 16.87 -4.49 36.11
CA LEU A 25 16.55 -5.89 35.92
C LEU A 25 16.96 -6.25 34.50
N ALA A 26 18.17 -6.79 34.35
CA ALA A 26 18.62 -7.39 33.10
C ALA A 26 17.62 -8.49 32.71
N ARG A 27 16.87 -8.24 31.64
CA ARG A 27 15.91 -9.20 31.07
C ARG A 27 16.73 -10.33 30.44
N PRO A 28 16.54 -11.60 30.83
CA PRO A 28 17.26 -12.71 30.22
C PRO A 28 16.96 -12.76 28.71
N LEU A 29 18.01 -12.83 27.90
CA LEU A 29 17.87 -13.08 26.46
C LEU A 29 17.34 -14.51 26.28
N ALA A 30 16.11 -14.62 25.80
CA ALA A 30 15.52 -15.90 25.43
C ALA A 30 16.39 -16.57 24.34
N PRO A 31 16.62 -17.89 24.40
CA PRO A 31 17.39 -18.59 23.39
C PRO A 31 16.69 -18.46 22.02
N ARG A 32 17.45 -18.05 21.00
CA ARG A 32 16.98 -18.00 19.61
C ARG A 32 16.52 -19.39 19.19
N ARG A 33 15.21 -19.54 18.99
CA ARG A 33 14.60 -20.72 18.35
C ARG A 33 15.22 -20.86 16.96
N ARG A 34 15.92 -21.97 16.68
CA ARG A 34 16.41 -22.28 15.33
C ARG A 34 15.19 -22.40 14.42
N VAL A 35 15.11 -21.50 13.42
CA VAL A 35 14.15 -21.61 12.34
C VAL A 35 14.70 -22.68 11.39
N ALA A 36 13.94 -23.77 11.20
CA ALA A 36 14.27 -24.77 10.20
C ALA A 36 14.23 -24.12 8.80
N PRO A 37 15.13 -24.49 7.87
CA PRO A 37 15.03 -24.01 6.50
C PRO A 37 13.72 -24.53 5.90
N ILE A 38 12.85 -23.62 5.47
CA ILE A 38 11.70 -23.96 4.65
C ILE A 38 12.27 -24.37 3.30
N ALA A 39 12.23 -25.67 3.00
CA ALA A 39 12.48 -26.17 1.67
C ALA A 39 11.51 -25.47 0.72
N ARG A 40 12.04 -24.62 -0.15
CA ARG A 40 11.30 -23.96 -1.22
C ARG A 40 10.95 -25.04 -2.23
N ALA A 41 9.79 -25.67 -2.05
CA ALA A 41 9.11 -26.35 -3.14
C ALA A 41 8.76 -25.27 -4.17
N GLU A 42 9.35 -25.36 -5.36
CA GLU A 42 8.87 -24.64 -6.53
C GLU A 42 7.54 -25.28 -6.92
N SER A 43 6.46 -24.82 -6.29
CA SER A 43 5.12 -25.05 -6.79
C SER A 43 4.93 -24.11 -7.98
N GLU A 44 5.11 -24.67 -9.17
CA GLU A 44 4.60 -24.13 -10.43
C GLU A 44 3.06 -24.15 -10.37
N GLN A 45 2.49 -23.21 -9.60
CA GLN A 45 1.06 -23.02 -9.42
C GLN A 45 0.84 -21.51 -9.22
N VAL A 46 1.00 -20.78 -10.31
CA VAL A 46 0.42 -19.44 -10.44
C VAL A 46 -1.01 -19.67 -10.94
N GLY A 47 -2.01 -19.49 -10.08
CA GLY A 47 -3.42 -19.51 -10.47
C GLY A 47 -4.29 -20.52 -9.73
N ALA A 48 -4.48 -20.30 -8.44
CA ALA A 48 -5.65 -20.83 -7.72
C ALA A 48 -6.14 -19.76 -6.73
N LEU A 49 -6.47 -18.58 -7.25
CA LEU A 49 -7.19 -17.55 -6.49
C LEU A 49 -8.67 -17.69 -6.79
N GLY A 50 -9.40 -18.25 -5.81
CA GLY A 50 -10.86 -18.19 -5.76
C GLY A 50 -11.56 -19.15 -6.71
N GLN A 51 -12.73 -19.61 -6.31
CA GLN A 51 -13.68 -20.36 -7.12
C GLN A 51 -13.87 -19.60 -8.44
N ALA A 52 -13.27 -20.09 -9.53
CA ALA A 52 -13.21 -19.33 -10.77
C ALA A 52 -14.64 -19.07 -11.26
N CYS A 53 -15.07 -17.82 -11.17
CA CYS A 53 -16.23 -17.38 -11.91
C CYS A 53 -16.00 -17.69 -13.41
N SER A 54 -17.04 -18.14 -14.10
CA SER A 54 -16.86 -18.69 -15.46
C SER A 54 -16.66 -17.58 -16.47
N ILE A 55 -15.69 -17.75 -17.39
CA ILE A 55 -15.46 -16.85 -18.52
C ILE A 55 -16.73 -16.69 -19.38
N ASP A 56 -17.59 -17.72 -19.43
CA ASP A 56 -18.83 -17.68 -20.21
C ASP A 56 -19.95 -16.87 -19.52
N ASP A 57 -19.88 -16.69 -18.20
CA ASP A 57 -20.88 -16.01 -17.37
C ASP A 57 -20.25 -14.98 -16.40
N MET A 58 -19.64 -13.96 -16.99
CA MET A 58 -18.96 -12.87 -16.27
C MET A 58 -19.91 -12.01 -15.42
N ALA A 59 -21.20 -11.96 -15.73
CA ALA A 59 -22.18 -11.16 -14.99
C ALA A 59 -22.46 -11.74 -13.58
N SER A 60 -22.20 -13.03 -13.39
CA SER A 60 -22.32 -13.68 -12.08
C SER A 60 -21.06 -13.50 -11.20
N CYS A 61 -19.96 -13.03 -11.78
CA CYS A 61 -18.70 -12.81 -11.08
C CYS A 61 -18.79 -11.62 -10.12
N SER A 62 -18.06 -11.71 -9.01
CA SER A 62 -17.78 -10.55 -8.18
C SER A 62 -16.82 -9.58 -8.87
N LEU A 63 -16.90 -8.30 -8.51
CA LEU A 63 -16.00 -7.26 -9.01
C LEU A 63 -14.51 -7.64 -8.89
N ALA A 64 -14.12 -8.20 -7.74
CA ALA A 64 -12.75 -8.61 -7.47
C ALA A 64 -12.28 -9.73 -8.42
N GLU A 65 -13.14 -10.69 -8.76
CA GLU A 65 -12.81 -11.77 -9.69
C GLU A 65 -12.63 -11.26 -11.11
N LEU A 66 -13.47 -10.32 -11.54
CA LEU A 66 -13.34 -9.67 -12.86
C LEU A 66 -12.06 -8.83 -12.94
N GLU A 67 -11.73 -8.09 -11.87
CA GLU A 67 -10.50 -7.30 -11.81
C GLU A 67 -9.25 -8.18 -11.89
N MET A 68 -9.26 -9.32 -11.18
CA MET A 68 -8.19 -10.32 -11.27
C MET A 68 -8.06 -10.90 -12.69
N MET A 69 -9.18 -11.28 -13.31
CA MET A 69 -9.20 -11.81 -14.68
C MET A 69 -8.64 -10.78 -15.69
N TYR A 70 -8.94 -9.50 -15.48
CA TYR A 70 -8.44 -8.42 -16.32
C TYR A 70 -6.91 -8.26 -16.17
N ILE A 71 -6.39 -8.24 -14.95
CA ILE A 71 -4.95 -8.16 -14.70
C ILE A 71 -4.22 -9.37 -15.30
N ASP A 72 -4.77 -10.58 -15.11
CA ASP A 72 -4.17 -11.81 -15.63
C ASP A 72 -4.15 -11.83 -17.16
N SER A 73 -5.22 -11.37 -17.81
CA SER A 73 -5.28 -11.27 -19.29
C SER A 73 -4.24 -10.28 -19.84
N LEU A 74 -4.09 -9.11 -19.21
CA LEU A 74 -3.08 -8.11 -19.57
C LEU A 74 -1.66 -8.65 -19.35
N TRP A 75 -1.42 -9.30 -18.22
CA TRP A 75 -0.12 -9.89 -17.92
C TRP A 75 0.28 -10.91 -18.98
N ASN A 76 -0.62 -11.83 -19.33
CA ASN A 76 -0.37 -12.83 -20.37
C ASN A 76 -0.11 -12.19 -21.73
N TYR A 77 -0.84 -11.12 -22.09
CA TYR A 77 -0.62 -10.38 -23.33
C TYR A 77 0.81 -9.80 -23.40
N TYR A 78 1.29 -9.14 -22.34
CA TYR A 78 2.63 -8.52 -22.33
C TYR A 78 3.78 -9.52 -22.18
N GLN A 79 3.56 -10.68 -21.55
CA GLN A 79 4.58 -11.72 -21.38
C GLN A 79 4.71 -12.66 -22.60
N GLY A 80 4.13 -12.30 -23.74
CA GLY A 80 4.29 -13.02 -25.00
C GLY A 80 3.26 -14.14 -25.22
N GLY A 81 2.10 -14.07 -24.59
CA GLY A 81 0.90 -14.79 -25.03
C GLY A 81 0.98 -16.32 -25.02
N LYS A 82 1.80 -16.92 -24.15
CA LYS A 82 1.96 -18.39 -24.09
C LYS A 82 0.66 -19.15 -23.82
N GLN A 83 -0.37 -18.46 -23.35
CA GLN A 83 -1.74 -18.91 -23.22
C GLN A 83 -2.67 -17.70 -23.38
N VAL A 84 -3.44 -17.65 -24.47
CA VAL A 84 -4.50 -16.65 -24.64
C VAL A 84 -5.66 -17.09 -23.75
N LEU A 85 -5.79 -16.48 -22.57
CA LEU A 85 -6.83 -16.83 -21.58
C LEU A 85 -8.24 -16.41 -22.04
N LEU A 86 -8.33 -15.34 -22.84
CA LEU A 86 -9.58 -14.77 -23.33
C LEU A 86 -9.45 -14.46 -24.82
N THR A 87 -10.50 -14.74 -25.58
CA THR A 87 -10.65 -14.21 -26.95
C THR A 87 -10.90 -12.69 -26.90
N ASP A 88 -10.65 -11.99 -28.01
CA ASP A 88 -10.90 -10.53 -28.11
C ASP A 88 -12.34 -10.17 -27.69
N ALA A 89 -13.33 -10.96 -28.11
CA ALA A 89 -14.73 -10.75 -27.74
C ALA A 89 -14.99 -10.96 -26.25
N GLN A 90 -14.36 -11.97 -25.63
CA GLN A 90 -14.45 -12.19 -24.18
C GLN A 90 -13.75 -11.08 -23.39
N TYR A 91 -12.63 -10.57 -23.91
CA TYR A 91 -11.92 -9.45 -23.31
C TYR A 91 -12.73 -8.14 -23.39
N ASP A 92 -13.43 -7.89 -24.51
CA ASP A 92 -14.34 -6.76 -24.64
C ASP A 92 -15.50 -6.85 -23.65
N ARG A 93 -16.12 -8.04 -23.53
CA ARG A 93 -17.18 -8.29 -22.54
C ARG A 93 -16.71 -8.08 -21.10
N LEU A 94 -15.49 -8.50 -20.79
CA LEU A 94 -14.88 -8.30 -19.48
C LEU A 94 -14.74 -6.80 -19.15
N LYS A 95 -14.29 -5.98 -20.12
CA LYS A 95 -14.20 -4.53 -19.95
C LYS A 95 -15.59 -3.90 -19.73
N GLU A 96 -16.60 -4.36 -20.47
CA GLU A 96 -17.97 -3.90 -20.31
C GLU A 96 -18.51 -4.19 -18.91
N GLU A 97 -18.34 -5.42 -18.42
CA GLU A 97 -18.81 -5.81 -17.10
C GLU A 97 -18.05 -5.07 -15.99
N LEU A 98 -16.74 -4.89 -16.13
CA LEU A 98 -15.95 -4.07 -15.22
C LEU A 98 -16.43 -2.62 -15.16
N ASN A 99 -16.75 -2.02 -16.30
CA ASN A 99 -17.32 -0.68 -16.35
C ASN A 99 -18.72 -0.64 -15.73
N TRP A 100 -19.55 -1.66 -15.97
CA TRP A 100 -20.90 -1.78 -15.44
C TRP A 100 -20.92 -1.86 -13.91
N GLN A 101 -20.02 -2.65 -13.34
CA GLN A 101 -19.86 -2.78 -11.89
C GLN A 101 -19.05 -1.63 -11.25
N GLY A 102 -18.57 -0.68 -12.06
CA GLY A 102 -17.89 0.53 -11.59
C GLY A 102 -16.40 0.36 -11.25
N SER A 103 -15.73 -0.64 -11.83
CA SER A 103 -14.28 -0.78 -11.69
C SER A 103 -13.54 0.40 -12.35
N GLY A 104 -12.50 0.88 -11.68
CA GLY A 104 -11.57 1.85 -12.26
C GLY A 104 -10.50 1.21 -13.15
N PHE A 105 -10.26 -0.10 -13.04
CA PHE A 105 -9.11 -0.79 -13.65
C PHE A 105 -8.98 -0.59 -15.17
N PRO A 106 -10.06 -0.73 -15.98
CA PRO A 106 -9.98 -0.52 -17.43
C PRO A 106 -9.65 0.93 -17.83
N THR A 107 -9.82 1.89 -16.92
CA THR A 107 -9.70 3.33 -17.20
C THR A 107 -8.42 3.97 -16.65
N LEU A 108 -7.59 3.21 -15.92
CA LEU A 108 -6.37 3.72 -15.32
C LEU A 108 -5.38 4.22 -16.38
N LYS A 109 -4.87 5.43 -16.17
CA LYS A 109 -3.81 6.00 -17.01
C LYS A 109 -2.45 5.48 -16.60
N ARG A 110 -1.46 5.62 -17.49
CA ARG A 110 -0.08 5.18 -17.27
C ARG A 110 0.52 5.71 -15.97
N GLU A 111 0.28 6.99 -15.65
CA GLU A 111 0.78 7.61 -14.43
C GLU A 111 0.13 7.02 -13.17
N GLU A 112 -1.16 6.71 -13.25
CA GLU A 112 -1.92 6.10 -12.15
C GLU A 112 -1.48 4.65 -11.92
N ILE A 113 -1.23 3.89 -13.00
CA ILE A 113 -0.64 2.54 -12.92
C ILE A 113 0.73 2.60 -12.25
N LYS A 114 1.60 3.52 -12.65
CA LYS A 114 2.93 3.70 -12.05
C LYS A 114 2.85 4.04 -10.55
N PHE A 115 1.83 4.80 -10.16
CA PHE A 115 1.58 5.13 -8.76
C PHE A 115 1.15 3.90 -7.93
N VAL A 116 0.28 3.07 -8.50
CA VAL A 116 -0.12 1.80 -7.87
C VAL A 116 1.07 0.86 -7.74
N GLU A 117 1.86 0.69 -8.79
CA GLU A 117 3.09 -0.13 -8.79
C GLU A 117 4.07 0.32 -7.70
N ALA A 118 4.35 1.63 -7.64
CA ALA A 118 5.23 2.19 -6.62
C ALA A 118 4.73 1.95 -5.20
N SER A 119 3.41 2.00 -4.99
CA SER A 119 2.79 1.75 -3.69
C SER A 119 2.91 0.28 -3.28
N ILE A 120 2.71 -0.65 -4.22
CA ILE A 120 2.85 -2.10 -4.00
C ILE A 120 4.30 -2.45 -3.68
N GLU A 121 5.26 -1.96 -4.47
CA GLU A 121 6.68 -2.25 -4.26
C GLU A 121 7.20 -1.64 -2.96
N TYR A 122 6.77 -0.42 -2.61
CA TYR A 122 7.08 0.17 -1.31
C TYR A 122 6.60 -0.70 -0.15
N TYR A 123 5.37 -1.22 -0.22
CA TYR A 123 4.85 -2.16 0.78
C TYR A 123 5.65 -3.46 0.86
N ARG A 124 6.18 -3.94 -0.28
CA ARG A 124 7.08 -5.10 -0.37
C ARG A 124 8.50 -4.82 0.12
N GLY A 125 8.82 -3.58 0.49
CA GLY A 125 10.16 -3.17 0.94
C GLY A 125 11.11 -2.79 -0.20
N ASN A 126 10.62 -2.71 -1.44
CA ASN A 126 11.38 -2.34 -2.62
C ASN A 126 11.06 -0.90 -3.03
N LYS A 127 12.03 0.00 -2.87
CA LYS A 127 11.87 1.39 -3.30
C LYS A 127 12.24 1.54 -4.77
N ILE A 128 11.23 1.55 -5.65
CA ILE A 128 11.42 1.74 -7.10
C ILE A 128 11.43 3.21 -7.55
N LEU A 129 10.95 4.13 -6.71
CA LEU A 129 10.98 5.58 -6.94
C LEU A 129 11.62 6.29 -5.76
N SER A 130 12.40 7.34 -6.02
CA SER A 130 12.83 8.28 -4.99
C SER A 130 11.65 9.10 -4.45
N ASP A 131 11.82 9.74 -3.28
CA ASP A 131 10.76 10.54 -2.66
C ASP A 131 10.36 11.73 -3.55
N ALA A 132 11.35 12.37 -4.17
CA ALA A 132 11.12 13.46 -5.12
C ALA A 132 10.35 13.02 -6.38
N GLU A 133 10.66 11.83 -6.91
CA GLU A 133 9.94 11.26 -8.06
C GLU A 133 8.50 10.88 -7.70
N TYR A 134 8.30 10.33 -6.50
CA TYR A 134 6.98 9.98 -5.99
C TYR A 134 6.10 11.22 -5.79
N ASP A 135 6.66 12.28 -5.19
CA ASP A 135 5.97 13.56 -5.01
C ASP A 135 5.62 14.21 -6.35
N ALA A 136 6.54 14.19 -7.31
CA ALA A 136 6.28 14.67 -8.66
C ALA A 136 5.16 13.87 -9.36
N LEU A 137 5.12 12.55 -9.19
CA LEU A 137 4.07 11.69 -9.74
C LEU A 137 2.71 12.00 -9.11
N LYS A 138 2.64 12.13 -7.78
CA LYS A 138 1.43 12.52 -7.05
C LYS A 138 0.89 13.87 -7.51
N ASN A 139 1.78 14.84 -7.72
CA ASN A 139 1.42 16.16 -8.23
C ASN A 139 0.85 16.07 -9.64
N LYS A 140 1.46 15.29 -10.55
CA LYS A 140 0.95 15.08 -11.91
C LYS A 140 -0.46 14.50 -11.93
N ILE A 141 -0.70 13.45 -11.15
CA ILE A 141 -2.03 12.80 -11.05
C ILE A 141 -3.06 13.80 -10.50
N THR A 142 -2.70 14.51 -9.43
CA THR A 142 -3.57 15.51 -8.81
C THR A 142 -3.93 16.64 -9.77
N GLN A 143 -2.93 17.17 -10.50
CA GLN A 143 -3.15 18.21 -11.51
C GLN A 143 -4.00 17.71 -12.67
N ALA A 144 -3.76 16.49 -13.15
CA ALA A 144 -4.59 15.87 -14.18
C ALA A 144 -6.05 15.74 -13.73
N TRP A 145 -6.29 15.37 -12.47
CA TRP A 145 -7.62 15.26 -11.90
C TRP A 145 -8.30 16.63 -11.71
N ILE A 146 -7.57 17.65 -11.25
CA ILE A 146 -8.07 19.03 -11.13
C ILE A 146 -8.45 19.59 -12.52
N ASN A 147 -7.55 19.47 -13.49
CA ASN A 147 -7.76 19.98 -14.84
C ASN A 147 -8.85 19.20 -15.60
N GLY A 148 -9.03 17.93 -15.27
CA GLY A 148 -10.10 17.08 -15.81
C GLY A 148 -11.49 17.37 -15.24
N ARG A 149 -11.59 17.80 -13.98
CA ARG A 149 -12.88 18.16 -13.35
C ARG A 149 -13.60 19.34 -14.03
N GLY A 150 -12.88 20.21 -14.74
CA GLY A 150 -13.47 21.31 -15.52
C GLY A 150 -13.93 20.92 -16.93
N LYS A 151 -13.70 19.67 -17.37
CA LYS A 151 -14.06 19.18 -18.72
C LYS A 151 -15.06 18.02 -18.70
N ARG A 152 -15.64 17.72 -17.54
CA ARG A 152 -16.72 16.74 -17.41
C ARG A 152 -18.05 17.50 -17.46
N THR A 153 -18.32 18.14 -18.59
CA THR A 153 -19.67 18.57 -18.97
C THR A 153 -20.34 17.37 -19.62
N ASP A 154 -21.29 16.80 -18.91
CA ASP A 154 -22.47 16.17 -19.51
C ASP A 154 -23.22 17.16 -20.43
#